data_AF-A0A934V9D4-F1
#
_entry.id   AF-A0A934V9D4-F1
#
_cell.length_a   1.000
_cell.length_b   1.000
_cell.length_c   1.000
_cell.angle_alpha   90.00
_cell.angle_beta   90.00
_cell.angle_gamma   90.00
#
_symmetry.space_group_name_H-M   'P 1'
#
loop_
_entity.id
_entity.type
_entity.pdbx_description
1 polymer ?
#
loop_
_entity_poly.entity_id
_entity_poly.type
_entity_poly.pdbx_seq_one_letter_code
_entity_poly.pdbx_strand_id
1 'polypeptide(L)'
;MNLRDFKSKSIRITFMKIRKSLVMLSSVALLVGVIAWSPPNSEDVVVGTSSMTSPTGALLIVGSGSSGKAKGSLIVGRDHMISEGSGQGERLGTIVSGTENTVDATSSLVSGSNNQVLSATSTEPRNVGVIGANNLIGTVHGYAIGYTNVVSGDYGVALGASNTVASGHGRALGSGLSVTQDNSVALGIWNAPMVTGDLLVVGNGSSTARSTAMTVKKDGSVLLGKAQGDISMGIYTGE
;
A
#
# COMPACT_ATOMS: atom_id res chain seq x y z
N MET A 1 -15.87 -34.62 43.68
CA MET A 1 -16.67 -33.38 43.68
C MET A 1 -17.85 -33.63 42.73
N ASN A 2 -19.04 -33.88 43.28
CA ASN A 2 -20.13 -34.56 42.57
C ASN A 2 -21.20 -33.53 42.13
N LEU A 3 -21.61 -33.59 40.86
CA LEU A 3 -22.44 -32.62 40.13
C LEU A 3 -23.92 -32.58 40.59
N ARG A 4 -24.21 -32.16 41.83
CA ARG A 4 -25.60 -32.09 42.33
C ARG A 4 -26.17 -30.70 42.60
N ASP A 5 -25.48 -29.61 42.29
CA ASP A 5 -25.98 -28.24 42.53
C ASP A 5 -26.11 -27.36 41.28
N PHE A 6 -26.93 -27.77 40.32
CA PHE A 6 -27.52 -26.81 39.37
C PHE A 6 -29.04 -27.03 39.27
N LYS A 7 -29.78 -26.30 40.10
CA LYS A 7 -31.24 -26.13 39.92
C LYS A 7 -31.48 -25.35 38.63
N SER A 8 -32.06 -26.04 37.65
CA SER A 8 -32.61 -25.50 36.41
C SER A 8 -33.63 -24.37 36.69
N LYS A 9 -33.30 -23.13 36.29
CA LYS A 9 -34.31 -22.08 36.06
C LYS A 9 -34.72 -22.17 34.59
N SER A 10 -35.89 -22.72 34.31
CA SER A 10 -36.50 -22.72 32.98
C SER A 10 -36.85 -21.28 32.56
N ILE A 11 -36.14 -20.74 31.56
CA ILE A 11 -36.51 -19.51 30.87
C ILE A 11 -37.60 -19.86 29.85
N ARG A 12 -38.83 -19.38 30.06
CA ARG A 12 -39.92 -19.43 29.06
C ARG A 12 -39.78 -18.23 28.12
N ILE A 13 -39.41 -18.47 26.86
CA ILE A 13 -39.45 -17.43 25.81
C ILE A 13 -40.84 -17.47 25.16
N THR A 14 -41.61 -16.40 25.33
CA THR A 14 -42.92 -16.22 24.67
C THR A 14 -42.68 -15.51 23.35
N PHE A 15 -43.01 -16.15 22.21
CA PHE A 15 -42.90 -15.52 20.89
C PHE A 15 -44.05 -14.52 20.68
N MET A 16 -43.74 -13.23 20.70
CA MET A 16 -44.66 -12.15 20.33
C MET A 16 -44.58 -11.92 18.80
N LYS A 17 -45.73 -11.98 18.13
CA LYS A 17 -45.88 -11.80 16.68
C LYS A 17 -45.77 -10.31 16.34
N ILE A 18 -44.61 -9.86 15.85
CA ILE A 18 -44.38 -8.46 15.47
C ILE A 18 -44.73 -8.24 13.99
N ARG A 19 -45.60 -7.25 13.72
CA ARG A 19 -45.98 -6.79 12.38
C ARG A 19 -44.79 -6.07 11.71
N LYS A 20 -44.68 -6.24 10.38
CA LYS A 20 -43.71 -5.57 9.48
C LYS A 20 -43.56 -4.07 9.80
N SER A 21 -42.53 -3.71 10.56
CA SER A 21 -42.09 -2.33 10.78
C SER A 21 -40.73 -2.38 11.49
N LEU A 22 -39.66 -2.09 10.75
CA LEU A 22 -38.35 -1.64 11.23
C LEU A 22 -37.75 -2.41 12.43
N VAL A 23 -37.19 -3.60 12.17
CA VAL A 23 -36.38 -4.33 13.15
C VAL A 23 -34.92 -3.86 13.05
N MET A 24 -34.62 -2.72 13.69
CA MET A 24 -33.29 -2.42 14.21
C MET A 24 -33.10 -3.31 15.45
N LEU A 25 -32.57 -4.52 15.28
CA LEU A 25 -32.18 -5.35 16.41
C LEU A 25 -30.79 -4.87 16.88
N SER A 26 -30.78 -4.03 17.90
CA SER A 26 -29.57 -3.65 18.63
C SER A 26 -28.97 -4.88 19.31
N SER A 27 -27.83 -5.31 18.82
CA SER A 27 -26.65 -5.80 19.55
C SER A 27 -26.90 -6.50 20.89
N VAL A 28 -26.74 -7.83 20.92
CA VAL A 28 -26.23 -8.50 22.12
C VAL A 28 -24.76 -8.07 22.25
N ALA A 29 -24.53 -6.92 22.89
CA ALA A 29 -23.21 -6.47 23.28
C ALA A 29 -22.73 -7.36 24.44
N LEU A 30 -22.01 -8.42 24.10
CA LEU A 30 -21.42 -9.34 25.07
C LEU A 30 -20.18 -8.68 25.70
N LEU A 31 -20.35 -8.00 26.84
CA LEU A 31 -19.41 -7.65 27.95
C LEU A 31 -17.91 -7.30 27.68
N VAL A 32 -17.44 -7.24 26.44
CA VAL A 32 -16.04 -6.94 26.07
C VAL A 32 -16.04 -6.17 24.75
N GLY A 33 -16.48 -4.91 24.74
CA GLY A 33 -16.14 -3.83 23.76
C GLY A 33 -16.13 -4.08 22.23
N VAL A 34 -16.48 -5.28 21.77
CA VAL A 34 -16.30 -5.75 20.40
C VAL A 34 -17.69 -5.83 19.79
N ILE A 35 -17.98 -4.90 18.88
CA ILE A 35 -19.16 -4.98 18.03
C ILE A 35 -18.78 -5.85 16.85
N ALA A 36 -19.29 -7.08 16.83
CA ALA A 36 -19.22 -7.95 15.66
C ALA A 36 -20.55 -7.84 14.90
N TRP A 37 -20.51 -7.45 13.63
CA TRP A 37 -21.71 -7.38 12.78
C TRP A 37 -21.40 -7.74 11.33
N SER A 38 -22.41 -8.30 10.66
CA SER A 38 -22.40 -8.63 9.24
C SER A 38 -23.61 -7.98 8.58
N PRO A 39 -23.45 -7.28 7.44
CA PRO A 39 -24.59 -6.80 6.66
C PRO A 39 -25.50 -7.96 6.22
N PRO A 40 -26.84 -7.76 6.19
CA PRO A 40 -27.75 -8.78 5.68
C PRO A 40 -27.35 -9.23 4.27
N ASN A 41 -27.29 -10.55 4.04
CA ASN A 41 -26.88 -11.15 2.77
C ASN A 41 -25.43 -10.84 2.34
N SER A 42 -24.53 -10.59 3.30
CA SER A 42 -23.09 -10.45 3.04
C SER A 42 -22.27 -11.52 3.77
N GLU A 43 -21.11 -11.86 3.18
CA GLU A 43 -20.07 -12.70 3.80
C GLU A 43 -19.08 -11.86 4.65
N ASP A 44 -19.33 -10.57 4.78
CA ASP A 44 -18.43 -9.67 5.50
C ASP A 44 -18.53 -9.86 7.02
N VAL A 45 -17.40 -9.68 7.69
CA VAL A 45 -17.29 -9.67 9.15
C VAL A 45 -16.62 -8.37 9.56
N VAL A 46 -17.31 -7.58 10.38
CA VAL A 46 -16.75 -6.37 10.99
C VAL A 46 -16.57 -6.63 12.47
N VAL A 47 -15.37 -6.39 12.99
CA VAL A 47 -15.00 -6.51 14.41
C VAL A 47 -14.43 -5.17 14.88
N GLY A 48 -15.24 -4.36 15.54
CA GLY A 48 -14.83 -3.06 16.10
C GLY A 48 -15.88 -1.97 15.91
N THR A 49 -15.50 -0.69 15.93
CA THR A 49 -16.44 0.43 16.03
C THR A 49 -16.43 1.32 14.80
N SER A 50 -17.57 1.91 14.44
CA SER A 50 -17.66 2.93 13.37
C SER A 50 -17.12 2.50 12.00
N SER A 51 -17.03 1.19 11.73
CA SER A 51 -16.58 0.64 10.46
C SER A 51 -17.78 0.31 9.57
N MET A 52 -17.64 0.56 8.27
CA MET A 52 -18.69 0.34 7.27
C MET A 52 -18.20 -0.61 6.19
N THR A 53 -19.06 -1.53 5.76
CA THR A 53 -18.84 -2.35 4.57
C THR A 53 -19.96 -2.11 3.56
N SER A 54 -19.61 -2.18 2.28
CA SER A 54 -20.58 -2.42 1.22
C SER A 54 -20.71 -3.95 1.07
N PRO A 55 -21.90 -4.52 0.79
CA PRO A 55 -22.05 -5.97 0.55
C PRO A 55 -21.36 -6.37 -0.75
N THR A 56 -20.05 -6.47 -0.69
CA THR A 56 -19.16 -6.71 -1.82
C THR A 56 -18.68 -8.16 -1.82
N GLY A 57 -18.66 -8.83 -0.66
CA GLY A 57 -18.27 -10.24 -0.48
C GLY A 57 -17.02 -10.37 0.40
N ALA A 58 -16.85 -11.54 1.04
CA ALA A 58 -15.84 -11.90 2.05
C ALA A 58 -14.82 -10.81 2.43
N LEU A 59 -15.26 -9.80 3.17
CA LEU A 59 -14.41 -8.75 3.72
C LEU A 59 -14.30 -8.92 5.23
N LEU A 60 -13.08 -8.94 5.78
CA LEU A 60 -12.85 -8.89 7.23
C LEU A 60 -12.29 -7.51 7.60
N ILE A 61 -13.02 -6.78 8.45
CA ILE A 61 -12.52 -5.54 9.07
C ILE A 61 -12.30 -5.79 10.57
N VAL A 62 -11.11 -5.48 11.06
CA VAL A 62 -10.76 -5.49 12.48
C VAL A 62 -10.23 -4.12 12.88
N GLY A 63 -10.98 -3.39 13.72
CA GLY A 63 -10.60 -2.05 14.19
C GLY A 63 -11.70 -1.02 13.99
N SER A 64 -11.33 0.24 13.79
CA SER A 64 -12.26 1.37 13.93
C SER A 64 -12.29 2.32 12.72
N GLY A 65 -13.46 2.88 12.41
CA GLY A 65 -13.57 3.99 11.45
C GLY A 65 -13.22 3.63 10.00
N SER A 66 -13.10 2.34 9.68
CA SER A 66 -12.68 1.91 8.35
C SER A 66 -13.87 1.67 7.43
N SER A 67 -13.80 2.15 6.20
CA SER A 67 -14.76 1.90 5.14
C SER A 67 -14.15 0.97 4.09
N GLY A 68 -14.66 -0.25 3.99
CA GLY A 68 -14.18 -1.24 3.03
C GLY A 68 -15.23 -1.59 1.98
N LYS A 69 -14.83 -1.56 0.70
CA LYS A 69 -15.64 -2.06 -0.41
C LYS A 69 -14.93 -3.12 -1.27
N ALA A 70 -13.66 -3.39 -1.02
CA ALA A 70 -12.91 -4.40 -1.77
C ALA A 70 -13.30 -5.83 -1.32
N LYS A 71 -13.63 -6.69 -2.29
CA LYS A 71 -13.95 -8.11 -2.06
C LYS A 71 -12.72 -8.89 -1.59
N GLY A 72 -12.90 -9.91 -0.76
CA GLY A 72 -11.82 -10.84 -0.39
C GLY A 72 -10.69 -10.19 0.42
N SER A 73 -10.94 -9.02 1.00
CA SER A 73 -9.91 -8.17 1.60
C SER A 73 -9.86 -8.32 3.12
N LEU A 74 -8.68 -8.03 3.69
CA LEU A 74 -8.47 -7.96 5.12
C LEU A 74 -8.05 -6.53 5.47
N ILE A 75 -8.81 -5.87 6.34
CA ILE A 75 -8.53 -4.53 6.82
C ILE A 75 -8.32 -4.60 8.33
N VAL A 76 -7.15 -4.15 8.81
CA VAL A 76 -6.79 -4.19 10.23
C VAL A 76 -6.26 -2.83 10.69
N GLY A 77 -7.00 -2.13 11.54
CA GLY A 77 -6.53 -0.84 12.08
C GLY A 77 -7.60 0.22 12.06
N ARG A 78 -7.19 1.47 11.84
CA ARG A 78 -8.05 2.64 12.02
C ARG A 78 -8.13 3.51 10.77
N ASP A 79 -9.34 3.99 10.46
CA ASP A 79 -9.62 5.03 9.47
C ASP A 79 -9.10 4.70 8.06
N HIS A 80 -9.24 3.45 7.64
CA HIS A 80 -8.93 3.05 6.27
C HIS A 80 -10.07 3.37 5.31
N MET A 81 -9.75 3.84 4.11
CA MET A 81 -10.71 4.03 3.03
C MET A 81 -10.32 3.14 1.84
N ILE A 82 -11.06 2.05 1.64
CA ILE A 82 -10.80 1.06 0.58
C ILE A 82 -11.97 1.08 -0.42
N SER A 83 -11.69 1.42 -1.67
CA SER A 83 -12.68 1.39 -2.77
C SER A 83 -12.89 -0.05 -3.28
N GLU A 84 -13.83 -0.24 -4.21
CA GLU A 84 -14.05 -1.54 -4.87
C GLU A 84 -12.92 -1.91 -5.85
N GLY A 85 -12.10 -0.93 -6.27
CA GLY A 85 -11.28 -0.99 -7.48
C GLY A 85 -12.15 -1.17 -8.74
N SER A 86 -11.79 -0.56 -9.88
CA SER A 86 -12.63 -0.67 -11.10
C SER A 86 -12.51 -2.02 -11.84
N GLY A 87 -11.97 -3.05 -11.17
CA GLY A 87 -11.73 -4.39 -11.72
C GLY A 87 -13.01 -5.21 -11.91
N GLN A 88 -13.57 -5.14 -13.11
CA GLN A 88 -14.55 -6.11 -13.59
C GLN A 88 -13.88 -7.50 -13.70
N GLY A 89 -13.93 -8.32 -12.64
CA GLY A 89 -13.97 -9.78 -12.84
C GLY A 89 -13.06 -10.71 -12.04
N GLU A 90 -12.08 -10.28 -11.25
CA GLU A 90 -11.22 -11.25 -10.53
C GLU A 90 -11.05 -10.91 -9.05
N ARG A 91 -11.21 -11.94 -8.23
CA ARG A 91 -11.43 -11.96 -6.78
C ARG A 91 -10.17 -11.65 -5.96
N LEU A 92 -9.47 -10.57 -6.26
CA LEU A 92 -8.15 -10.36 -5.68
C LEU A 92 -8.19 -9.34 -4.53
N GLY A 93 -8.22 -9.90 -3.32
CA GLY A 93 -8.22 -9.17 -2.07
C GLY A 93 -7.00 -8.30 -1.89
N THR A 94 -7.19 -7.24 -1.11
CA THR A 94 -6.15 -6.34 -0.65
C THR A 94 -6.01 -6.54 0.87
N ILE A 95 -4.77 -6.54 1.36
CA ILE A 95 -4.50 -6.50 2.80
C ILE A 95 -4.12 -5.07 3.16
N VAL A 96 -4.90 -4.45 4.03
CA VAL A 96 -4.62 -3.11 4.55
C VAL A 96 -4.44 -3.14 6.05
N SER A 97 -3.38 -2.52 6.54
CA SER A 97 -3.10 -2.43 7.96
C SER A 97 -2.59 -1.06 8.40
N GLY A 98 -2.87 -0.68 9.64
CA GLY A 98 -2.31 0.51 10.30
C GLY A 98 -3.32 1.63 10.51
N THR A 99 -3.04 2.82 9.98
CA THR A 99 -3.89 4.01 10.17
C THR A 99 -4.03 4.82 8.89
N GLU A 100 -5.23 5.32 8.59
CA GLU A 100 -5.45 6.42 7.63
C GLU A 100 -4.99 6.11 6.18
N ASN A 101 -4.86 4.83 5.81
CA ASN A 101 -4.54 4.47 4.44
C ASN A 101 -5.76 4.61 3.52
N THR A 102 -5.55 5.17 2.34
CA THR A 102 -6.54 5.27 1.25
C THR A 102 -6.09 4.38 0.09
N VAL A 103 -6.92 3.42 -0.31
CA VAL A 103 -6.54 2.40 -1.29
C VAL A 103 -7.65 2.21 -2.32
N ASP A 104 -7.31 2.53 -3.55
CA ASP A 104 -8.06 2.27 -4.78
C ASP A 104 -7.25 1.31 -5.66
N ALA A 105 -7.19 0.05 -5.22
CA ALA A 105 -6.35 -0.98 -5.84
C ALA A 105 -6.82 -2.40 -5.51
N THR A 106 -6.48 -3.35 -6.39
CA THR A 106 -6.69 -4.79 -6.17
C THR A 106 -5.36 -5.52 -5.97
N SER A 107 -5.41 -6.70 -5.36
CA SER A 107 -4.24 -7.59 -5.20
C SER A 107 -3.05 -6.96 -4.46
N SER A 108 -3.32 -6.08 -3.50
CA SER A 108 -2.28 -5.19 -2.96
C SER A 108 -2.04 -5.37 -1.46
N LEU A 109 -0.84 -5.03 -1.01
CA LEU A 109 -0.48 -4.94 0.40
C LEU A 109 -0.20 -3.49 0.74
N VAL A 110 -0.96 -2.92 1.68
CA VAL A 110 -0.77 -1.54 2.14
C VAL A 110 -0.69 -1.54 3.66
N SER A 111 0.45 -1.15 4.21
CA SER A 111 0.69 -1.19 5.66
C SER A 111 1.35 0.09 6.15
N GLY A 112 0.88 0.59 7.29
CA GLY A 112 1.44 1.76 7.97
C GLY A 112 0.45 2.92 8.00
N SER A 113 0.93 4.16 7.78
CA SER A 113 0.16 5.38 8.06
C SER A 113 0.01 6.31 6.85
N ASN A 114 -1.21 6.74 6.56
CA ASN A 114 -1.50 7.75 5.54
C ASN A 114 -0.88 7.44 4.16
N ASN A 115 -0.85 6.15 3.79
CA ASN A 115 -0.44 5.78 2.45
C ASN A 115 -1.62 5.93 1.49
N GLN A 116 -1.31 6.34 0.27
CA GLN A 116 -2.28 6.57 -0.79
C GLN A 116 -1.92 5.68 -1.98
N VAL A 117 -2.85 4.79 -2.34
CA VAL A 117 -2.79 4.05 -3.59
C VAL A 117 -3.99 4.48 -4.41
N LEU A 118 -3.75 5.36 -5.38
CA LEU A 118 -4.79 6.07 -6.12
C LEU A 118 -4.44 6.05 -7.61
N SER A 119 -5.39 5.76 -8.50
CA SER A 119 -5.09 5.80 -9.93
C SER A 119 -4.63 7.20 -10.36
N ALA A 120 -3.42 7.30 -10.91
CA ALA A 120 -2.88 8.54 -11.48
C ALA A 120 -2.99 8.58 -13.01
N THR A 121 -3.40 7.46 -13.63
CA THR A 121 -3.49 7.27 -15.08
C THR A 121 -4.84 6.66 -15.42
N SER A 122 -5.09 6.30 -16.68
CA SER A 122 -6.28 5.52 -17.05
C SER A 122 -6.21 4.05 -16.61
N THR A 123 -5.11 3.63 -15.97
CA THR A 123 -4.90 2.26 -15.48
C THR A 123 -4.97 2.25 -13.95
N GLU A 124 -5.86 1.44 -13.40
CA GLU A 124 -5.96 1.29 -11.95
C GLU A 124 -4.69 0.65 -11.35
N PRO A 125 -4.25 1.10 -10.17
CA PRO A 125 -3.22 0.42 -9.41
C PRO A 125 -3.63 -1.01 -9.08
N ARG A 126 -2.74 -1.96 -9.36
CA ARG A 126 -2.91 -3.38 -9.04
C ARG A 126 -1.57 -4.00 -8.73
N ASN A 127 -1.57 -5.04 -7.91
CA ASN A 127 -0.35 -5.75 -7.48
C ASN A 127 0.68 -4.80 -6.85
N VAL A 128 0.24 -3.86 -6.00
CA VAL A 128 1.14 -2.89 -5.38
C VAL A 128 1.56 -3.32 -3.97
N GLY A 129 2.76 -2.89 -3.56
CA GLY A 129 3.26 -3.06 -2.20
C GLY A 129 3.65 -1.73 -1.57
N VAL A 130 2.94 -1.33 -0.52
CA VAL A 130 3.21 -0.09 0.21
C VAL A 130 3.42 -0.38 1.68
N ILE A 131 4.57 0.03 2.21
CA ILE A 131 4.91 -0.13 3.63
C ILE A 131 5.54 1.15 4.17
N GLY A 132 5.01 1.69 5.26
CA GLY A 132 5.56 2.89 5.92
C GLY A 132 4.53 4.01 5.98
N ALA A 133 4.96 5.25 5.72
CA ALA A 133 4.07 6.40 5.86
C ALA A 133 4.14 7.41 4.72
N ASN A 134 2.99 8.03 4.41
CA ASN A 134 2.85 9.09 3.41
C ASN A 134 3.29 8.70 2.00
N ASN A 135 3.36 7.41 1.66
CA ASN A 135 3.73 7.00 0.31
C ASN A 135 2.54 7.15 -0.64
N LEU A 136 2.82 7.52 -1.89
CA LEU A 136 1.85 7.62 -2.98
C LEU A 136 2.23 6.69 -4.12
N ILE A 137 1.35 5.75 -4.47
CA ILE A 137 1.48 4.93 -5.67
C ILE A 137 0.27 5.16 -6.56
N GLY A 138 0.49 5.43 -7.85
CA GLY A 138 -0.59 5.60 -8.81
C GLY A 138 -0.46 4.82 -10.10
N THR A 139 0.12 3.62 -9.99
CA THR A 139 0.51 2.77 -11.11
C THR A 139 0.36 1.29 -10.77
N VAL A 140 0.52 0.40 -11.76
CA VAL A 140 0.53 -1.05 -11.60
C VAL A 140 1.91 -1.58 -11.22
N HIS A 141 1.94 -2.64 -10.40
CA HIS A 141 3.18 -3.30 -9.96
C HIS A 141 4.19 -2.37 -9.27
N GLY A 142 3.71 -1.26 -8.70
CA GLY A 142 4.54 -0.30 -7.98
C GLY A 142 4.84 -0.75 -6.55
N TYR A 143 6.05 -0.45 -6.07
CA TYR A 143 6.44 -0.69 -4.68
C TYR A 143 7.03 0.57 -4.04
N ALA A 144 6.52 0.93 -2.86
CA ALA A 144 7.00 2.07 -2.08
C ALA A 144 7.19 1.66 -0.63
N ILE A 145 8.43 1.71 -0.13
CA ILE A 145 8.75 1.35 1.25
C ILE A 145 9.49 2.51 1.91
N GLY A 146 8.96 2.99 3.03
CA GLY A 146 9.54 4.07 3.84
C GLY A 146 8.63 5.28 3.92
N TYR A 147 9.15 6.48 3.64
CA TYR A 147 8.47 7.75 3.95
C TYR A 147 8.35 8.67 2.73
N THR A 148 7.13 9.09 2.39
CA THR A 148 6.87 10.12 1.37
C THR A 148 7.45 9.78 -0.01
N ASN A 149 7.47 8.50 -0.38
CA ASN A 149 7.87 8.12 -1.74
C ASN A 149 6.69 8.29 -2.70
N VAL A 150 6.98 8.63 -3.96
CA VAL A 150 6.01 8.75 -5.04
C VAL A 150 6.42 7.81 -6.17
N VAL A 151 5.55 6.86 -6.52
CA VAL A 151 5.74 5.91 -7.63
C VAL A 151 4.59 6.05 -8.62
N SER A 152 4.90 6.55 -9.81
CA SER A 152 3.94 6.77 -10.90
C SER A 152 4.30 6.03 -12.18
N GLY A 153 5.53 5.51 -12.29
CA GLY A 153 5.93 4.64 -13.39
C GLY A 153 5.64 3.16 -13.11
N ASP A 154 5.08 2.46 -14.09
CA ASP A 154 4.76 1.03 -14.03
C ASP A 154 6.00 0.21 -13.62
N TYR A 155 5.81 -0.78 -12.73
CA TYR A 155 6.91 -1.59 -12.18
C TYR A 155 7.97 -0.80 -11.39
N GLY A 156 7.68 0.45 -11.04
CA GLY A 156 8.56 1.33 -10.29
C GLY A 156 8.77 0.86 -8.84
N VAL A 157 9.99 1.06 -8.32
CA VAL A 157 10.34 0.74 -6.92
C VAL A 157 11.00 1.94 -6.27
N ALA A 158 10.47 2.39 -5.14
CA ALA A 158 11.06 3.42 -4.30
C ALA A 158 11.26 2.91 -2.88
N LEU A 159 12.52 2.77 -2.45
CA LEU A 159 12.88 2.37 -1.09
C LEU A 159 13.63 3.50 -0.39
N GLY A 160 13.15 3.90 0.79
CA GLY A 160 13.73 4.96 1.61
C GLY A 160 12.79 6.16 1.77
N ALA A 161 13.27 7.38 1.54
CA ALA A 161 12.50 8.59 1.84
C ALA A 161 12.46 9.62 0.71
N SER A 162 11.30 10.21 0.45
CA SER A 162 11.15 11.34 -0.49
C SER A 162 11.67 11.04 -1.91
N ASN A 163 11.59 9.79 -2.35
CA ASN A 163 11.99 9.42 -3.71
C ASN A 163 10.81 9.56 -4.67
N THR A 164 11.10 9.97 -5.91
CA THR A 164 10.14 10.02 -7.01
C THR A 164 10.59 9.09 -8.13
N VAL A 165 9.73 8.13 -8.47
CA VAL A 165 9.93 7.21 -9.61
C VAL A 165 8.79 7.44 -10.61
N ALA A 166 9.10 8.14 -11.69
CA ALA A 166 8.13 8.52 -12.72
C ALA A 166 8.22 7.65 -13.98
N SER A 167 9.30 6.89 -14.14
CA SER A 167 9.55 6.06 -15.33
C SER A 167 9.23 4.60 -15.12
N GLY A 168 8.94 3.91 -16.21
CA GLY A 168 8.69 2.47 -16.21
C GLY A 168 9.93 1.71 -15.79
N HIS A 169 9.76 0.71 -14.91
CA HIS A 169 10.86 -0.09 -14.35
C HIS A 169 11.95 0.72 -13.63
N GLY A 170 11.67 1.98 -13.27
CA GLY A 170 12.59 2.83 -12.53
C GLY A 170 12.79 2.34 -11.09
N ARG A 171 14.02 2.45 -10.56
CA ARG A 171 14.31 2.07 -9.17
C ARG A 171 15.04 3.18 -8.43
N ALA A 172 14.49 3.64 -7.32
CA ALA A 172 15.12 4.60 -6.41
C ALA A 172 15.41 3.93 -5.07
N LEU A 173 16.68 3.91 -4.67
CA LEU A 173 17.14 3.32 -3.41
C LEU A 173 17.92 4.36 -2.60
N GLY A 174 17.26 5.00 -1.63
CA GLY A 174 17.88 6.04 -0.80
C GLY A 174 16.95 7.18 -0.43
N SER A 175 17.42 8.42 -0.53
CA SER A 175 16.65 9.60 -0.11
C SER A 175 16.67 10.75 -1.11
N GLY A 176 15.51 11.34 -1.41
CA GLY A 176 15.40 12.50 -2.30
C GLY A 176 15.79 12.21 -3.74
N LEU A 177 15.67 10.95 -4.19
CA LEU A 177 16.05 10.55 -5.54
C LEU A 177 14.94 10.84 -6.55
N SER A 178 15.33 11.14 -7.80
CA SER A 178 14.39 11.36 -8.92
C SER A 178 14.78 10.47 -10.09
N VAL A 179 13.94 9.48 -10.39
CA VAL A 179 14.12 8.51 -11.47
C VAL A 179 13.11 8.79 -12.57
N THR A 180 13.60 9.29 -13.70
CA THR A 180 12.78 9.75 -14.83
C THR A 180 13.09 9.04 -16.14
N GLN A 181 14.05 8.12 -16.16
CA GLN A 181 14.43 7.34 -17.35
C GLN A 181 13.96 5.89 -17.20
N ASP A 182 13.42 5.31 -18.28
CA ASP A 182 12.96 3.92 -18.24
C ASP A 182 14.13 2.95 -18.03
N ASN A 183 13.86 1.89 -17.26
CA ASN A 183 14.81 0.85 -16.88
C ASN A 183 16.07 1.39 -16.17
N SER A 184 15.94 2.53 -15.49
CA SER A 184 17.07 3.19 -14.84
C SER A 184 17.01 3.08 -13.32
N VAL A 185 18.18 3.22 -12.69
CA VAL A 185 18.35 3.09 -11.24
C VAL A 185 19.01 4.34 -10.69
N ALA A 186 18.46 4.92 -9.63
CA ALA A 186 19.12 5.91 -8.80
C ALA A 186 19.41 5.34 -7.40
N LEU A 187 20.59 5.60 -6.90
CA LEU A 187 21.06 5.20 -5.56
C LEU A 187 21.53 6.42 -4.77
N GLY A 188 21.50 6.34 -3.44
CA GLY A 188 22.16 7.30 -2.56
C GLY A 188 21.25 8.46 -2.14
N ILE A 189 21.72 9.70 -2.28
CA ILE A 189 21.00 10.86 -1.76
C ILE A 189 20.98 12.02 -2.77
N TRP A 190 19.79 12.57 -3.02
CA TRP A 190 19.59 13.79 -3.83
C TRP A 190 20.38 13.82 -5.16
N ASN A 191 20.16 12.84 -6.04
CA ASN A 191 20.79 12.82 -7.38
C ASN A 191 20.39 14.06 -8.20
N ALA A 192 21.29 14.51 -9.07
CA ALA A 192 20.94 15.48 -10.10
C ALA A 192 19.88 14.87 -11.05
N PRO A 193 19.02 15.69 -11.71
CA PRO A 193 18.02 15.18 -12.63
C PRO A 193 18.61 14.23 -13.66
N MET A 194 18.00 13.06 -13.81
CA MET A 194 18.45 12.10 -14.82
C MET A 194 18.16 12.64 -16.22
N VAL A 195 19.11 12.46 -17.12
CA VAL A 195 19.02 12.87 -18.51
C VAL A 195 18.90 11.66 -19.42
N THR A 196 18.51 11.89 -20.68
CA THR A 196 18.39 10.83 -21.69
C THR A 196 19.68 10.01 -21.76
N GLY A 197 19.50 8.69 -21.70
CA GLY A 197 20.61 7.74 -21.77
C GLY A 197 21.21 7.38 -20.41
N ASP A 198 20.78 7.97 -19.29
CA ASP A 198 21.18 7.49 -17.97
C ASP A 198 20.60 6.09 -17.70
N LEU A 199 21.44 5.20 -17.17
CA LEU A 199 21.08 3.84 -16.77
C LEU A 199 21.21 3.66 -15.26
N LEU A 200 22.33 4.09 -14.68
CA LEU A 200 22.57 4.06 -13.23
C LEU A 200 23.11 5.41 -12.78
N VAL A 201 22.58 5.97 -11.70
CA VAL A 201 23.00 7.25 -11.13
C VAL A 201 23.20 7.11 -9.64
N VAL A 202 24.33 7.55 -9.11
CA VAL A 202 24.60 7.57 -7.67
C VAL A 202 24.61 9.02 -7.19
N GLY A 203 23.55 9.41 -6.47
CA GLY A 203 23.42 10.74 -5.88
C GLY A 203 24.24 10.91 -4.62
N ASN A 204 24.83 12.08 -4.44
CA ASN A 204 25.57 12.49 -3.23
C ASN A 204 25.24 13.94 -2.83
N GLY A 205 24.08 14.43 -3.24
CA GLY A 205 23.68 15.81 -3.05
C GLY A 205 23.03 16.08 -1.69
N SER A 206 22.36 17.22 -1.63
CA SER A 206 21.52 17.67 -0.53
C SER A 206 20.16 18.16 -1.07
N SER A 207 19.21 18.39 -0.17
CA SER A 207 17.88 18.92 -0.52
C SER A 207 17.93 20.27 -1.23
N THR A 208 19.01 21.04 -1.05
CA THR A 208 19.22 22.36 -1.67
C THR A 208 20.21 22.34 -2.82
N ALA A 209 21.05 21.32 -2.92
CA ALA A 209 22.07 21.19 -3.97
C ALA A 209 22.19 19.73 -4.40
N ARG A 210 21.42 19.36 -5.42
CA ARG A 210 21.42 18.00 -5.98
C ARG A 210 22.71 17.74 -6.75
N SER A 211 23.30 16.56 -6.58
CA SER A 211 24.54 16.20 -7.27
C SER A 211 24.64 14.69 -7.46
N THR A 212 25.46 14.32 -8.44
CA THR A 212 25.71 12.93 -8.82
C THR A 212 27.19 12.63 -8.73
N ALA A 213 27.55 11.59 -7.98
CA ALA A 213 28.92 11.09 -7.85
C ALA A 213 29.34 10.21 -9.04
N MET A 214 28.40 9.46 -9.61
CA MET A 214 28.64 8.55 -10.74
C MET A 214 27.39 8.40 -11.60
N THR A 215 27.58 8.35 -12.92
CA THR A 215 26.55 7.99 -13.89
C THR A 215 27.09 6.91 -14.83
N VAL A 216 26.34 5.83 -15.02
CA VAL A 216 26.53 4.89 -16.13
C VAL A 216 25.46 5.17 -17.19
N LYS A 217 25.88 5.27 -18.44
CA LYS A 217 25.02 5.55 -19.59
C LYS A 217 24.71 4.29 -20.39
N LYS A 218 23.66 4.36 -21.21
CA LYS A 218 23.24 3.28 -22.12
C LYS A 218 24.26 2.95 -23.21
N ASP A 219 25.16 3.87 -23.54
CA ASP A 219 26.27 3.65 -24.48
C ASP A 219 27.49 2.97 -23.83
N GLY A 220 27.40 2.61 -22.54
CA GLY A 220 28.48 1.99 -21.79
C GLY A 220 29.46 2.99 -21.16
N SER A 221 29.30 4.30 -21.40
CA SER A 221 30.15 5.30 -20.77
C SER A 221 29.86 5.42 -19.27
N VAL A 222 30.92 5.70 -18.51
CA VAL A 222 30.85 5.98 -17.07
C VAL A 222 31.39 7.38 -16.81
N LEU A 223 30.54 8.23 -16.28
CA LEU A 223 30.86 9.60 -15.89
C LEU A 223 31.04 9.65 -14.38
N LEU A 224 32.13 10.25 -13.92
CA LEU A 224 32.45 10.40 -12.51
C LEU A 224 32.40 11.87 -12.15
N GLY A 225 31.73 12.20 -11.04
CA GLY A 225 31.44 13.57 -10.62
C GLY A 225 32.68 14.38 -10.20
N LYS A 226 33.86 13.76 -10.20
CA LYS A 226 35.17 14.38 -9.98
C LYS A 226 36.21 13.77 -10.92
N ALA A 227 37.21 14.56 -11.29
CA ALA A 227 38.36 14.08 -12.05
C ALA A 227 39.08 12.98 -11.26
N GLN A 228 39.42 11.89 -11.95
CA GLN A 228 39.99 10.70 -11.30
C GLN A 228 41.52 10.67 -11.24
N GLY A 229 42.22 11.68 -11.77
CA GLY A 229 43.65 11.55 -12.03
C GLY A 229 43.92 10.51 -13.12
N ASP A 230 45.17 10.03 -13.21
CA ASP A 230 45.53 8.99 -14.18
C ASP A 230 45.04 7.64 -13.69
N ILE A 231 44.05 7.09 -14.39
CA ILE A 231 43.45 5.78 -14.14
C ILE A 231 43.83 4.76 -15.21
N SER A 232 44.83 5.07 -16.05
CA SER A 232 45.23 4.15 -17.12
C SER A 232 45.81 2.86 -16.53
N MET A 233 45.09 1.75 -16.72
CA MET A 233 45.56 0.39 -16.39
C MET A 233 46.15 -0.33 -17.61
N GLY A 234 46.53 0.42 -18.66
CA GLY A 234 46.91 -0.15 -19.96
C GLY A 234 45.70 -0.61 -20.79
N ILE A 235 45.89 -0.73 -22.10
CA ILE A 235 44.87 -1.27 -23.01
C ILE A 235 44.81 -2.78 -22.76
N TYR A 236 43.66 -3.29 -22.32
CA TYR A 236 43.43 -4.73 -22.28
C TYR A 236 43.23 -5.25 -23.70
N THR A 237 44.30 -5.77 -24.30
CA THR A 237 44.20 -6.58 -25.52
C THR A 237 43.81 -7.99 -25.10
N GLY A 238 42.51 -8.26 -25.07
CA GLY A 238 42.00 -9.62 -24.85
C GLY A 238 42.45 -10.52 -25.99
N GLU A 239 43.45 -11.36 -25.73
CA GLU A 239 43.74 -12.57 -26.51
C GLU A 239 42.88 -13.73 -26.01
#